data_AF-A0A166BJS4-F1
#
_entry.id   AF-A0A166BJS4-F1
#
_cell.length_a   1.000
_cell.length_b   1.000
_cell.length_c   1.000
_cell.angle_alpha   90.00
_cell.angle_beta   90.00
_cell.angle_gamma   90.00
#
_symmetry.space_group_name_H-M   'P 1'
#
loop_
_entity.id
_entity.type
_entity.pdbx_description
1 polymer ?
#
loop_
_entity_poly.entity_id
_entity_poly.type
_entity_poly.pdbx_seq_one_letter_code
_entity_poly.pdbx_strand_id
1 'polypeptide(L)'
;MKNRKLILGIIPIIIIVFLLFTAISPILFIAEDTTEGDPGIDMAAKFSIIGGFNWIYPGDSVNAEGQTLHNIHLNDPQDPYGAARDIISYTYHFTPHIIVSVNDIAAADIFGSDILDSIREYDWGQGMDRGDASSQAMADSGINIFAIPLHLLTGNIKIFIV
;
A
#
# COMPACT_ATOMS: atom_id res chain seq x y z
N MET A 1 13.91 27.87 28.12
CA MET A 1 14.10 28.33 26.71
C MET A 1 15.14 27.53 25.91
N LYS A 2 16.27 27.08 26.50
CA LYS A 2 17.29 26.27 25.80
C LYS A 2 16.73 24.98 25.17
N ASN A 3 15.91 24.23 25.90
CA ASN A 3 15.37 22.94 25.43
C ASN A 3 14.34 23.11 24.30
N ARG A 4 13.53 24.17 24.28
CA ARG A 4 12.58 24.42 23.18
C ARG A 4 13.28 24.70 21.85
N LYS A 5 14.40 25.46 21.88
CA LYS A 5 15.21 25.71 20.68
C LYS A 5 15.94 24.46 20.19
N LEU A 6 16.37 23.59 21.12
CA LEU A 6 16.98 22.29 20.79
C LEU A 6 15.96 21.34 20.15
N ILE A 7 14.77 21.22 20.73
CA ILE A 7 13.66 20.40 20.20
C ILE A 7 13.22 20.90 18.82
N LEU A 8 13.08 22.22 18.64
CA LEU A 8 12.72 22.81 17.34
C LEU A 8 13.79 22.60 16.25
N GLY A 9 15.07 22.44 16.61
CA GLY A 9 16.14 22.12 15.65
C GLY A 9 16.25 20.62 15.33
N ILE A 10 15.83 19.75 16.25
CA ILE A 10 15.87 18.29 16.08
C ILE A 10 14.73 17.79 15.18
N ILE A 11 13.53 18.36 15.29
CA ILE A 11 12.37 17.99 14.47
C ILE A 11 12.67 18.01 12.96
N PRO A 12 13.20 19.10 12.36
CA PRO A 12 13.51 19.12 10.93
C PRO A 12 14.59 18.10 10.54
N ILE A 13 15.55 17.80 11.42
CA ILE A 13 16.56 16.77 11.17
C ILE A 13 15.91 15.38 11.14
N ILE A 14 15.00 15.07 12.09
CA ILE A 14 14.24 13.81 12.09
C ILE A 14 13.42 13.69 10.81
N ILE A 15 12.74 14.75 10.39
CA ILE A 15 11.96 14.78 9.14
C ILE A 15 12.88 14.50 7.93
N ILE A 16 14.05 15.15 7.84
CA ILE A 16 15.00 14.92 6.74
C ILE A 16 15.51 13.48 6.74
N VAL A 17 15.88 12.94 7.90
CA VAL A 17 16.32 11.54 8.02
C VAL A 17 15.20 10.60 7.58
N PHE A 18 13.97 10.83 8.03
CA PHE A 18 12.80 10.04 7.64
C PHE A 18 12.53 10.12 6.12
N LEU A 19 12.63 11.31 5.52
CA LEU A 19 12.50 11.52 4.07
C LEU A 19 13.62 10.83 3.28
N LEU A 20 14.85 10.81 3.80
CA LEU A 20 15.97 10.09 3.18
C LEU A 20 15.76 8.57 3.26
N PHE A 21 15.29 8.05 4.39
CA PHE A 21 14.96 6.63 4.52
C PHE A 21 13.81 6.21 3.60
N THR A 22 12.75 7.02 3.49
CA THR A 22 11.66 6.79 2.54
C THR A 22 12.05 6.99 1.08
N ALA A 23 13.11 7.76 0.79
CA ALA A 23 13.67 7.85 -0.55
C ALA A 23 14.49 6.60 -0.94
N ILE A 24 15.13 5.93 0.04
CA ILE A 24 16.04 4.80 -0.19
C ILE A 24 15.32 3.45 -0.07
N SER A 25 14.43 3.31 0.90
CA SER A 25 13.53 2.15 1.02
C SER A 25 12.12 2.60 0.62
N PRO A 26 11.52 2.00 -0.41
CA PRO A 26 10.19 2.39 -0.85
C PRO A 26 9.12 1.96 0.17
N ILE A 27 7.96 2.60 0.09
CA ILE A 27 6.77 2.24 0.88
C ILE A 27 5.98 1.20 0.08
N LEU A 28 5.47 0.17 0.76
CA LEU A 28 4.51 -0.76 0.15
C LEU A 28 3.10 -0.34 0.56
N PHE A 29 2.22 -0.13 -0.42
CA PHE A 29 0.79 0.00 -0.20
C PHE A 29 0.13 -1.33 -0.52
N ILE A 30 -0.82 -1.77 0.31
CA ILE A 30 -1.61 -2.99 0.09
C ILE A 30 -3.09 -2.66 0.28
N ALA A 31 -3.92 -3.12 -0.63
CA ALA A 31 -5.37 -3.10 -0.54
C ALA A 31 -5.82 -4.46 -0.03
N GLU A 32 -6.46 -4.46 1.14
CA GLU A 32 -6.95 -5.65 1.82
C GLU A 32 -8.43 -5.85 1.50
N ASP A 33 -8.77 -6.99 0.93
CA ASP A 33 -10.15 -7.48 0.94
C ASP A 33 -10.40 -8.12 2.30
N THR A 34 -11.33 -7.52 3.04
CA THR A 34 -11.76 -7.95 4.38
C THR A 34 -13.18 -8.51 4.38
N THR A 35 -13.81 -8.55 3.21
CA THR A 35 -15.22 -8.91 3.01
C THR A 35 -15.41 -10.32 2.48
N GLU A 36 -14.46 -10.82 1.69
CA GLU A 36 -14.38 -12.24 1.33
C GLU A 36 -13.80 -13.03 2.51
N GLY A 37 -14.43 -14.16 2.88
CA GLY A 37 -14.29 -14.82 4.20
C GLY A 37 -12.86 -15.11 4.71
N ASP A 38 -11.87 -15.08 3.83
CA ASP A 38 -10.45 -15.12 4.16
C ASP A 38 -9.79 -13.80 3.70
N PRO A 39 -9.27 -12.96 4.63
CA PRO A 39 -8.75 -11.65 4.25
C PRO A 39 -7.53 -11.78 3.32
N GLY A 40 -7.63 -11.20 2.13
CA GLY A 40 -6.62 -11.31 1.07
C GLY A 40 -6.05 -9.96 0.66
N ILE A 41 -4.92 -9.96 -0.04
CA ILE A 41 -4.36 -8.75 -0.67
C ILE A 41 -4.75 -8.73 -2.14
N ASP A 42 -5.65 -7.82 -2.50
CA ASP A 42 -6.21 -7.73 -3.85
C ASP A 42 -5.38 -6.84 -4.77
N MET A 43 -4.75 -5.81 -4.21
CA MET A 43 -3.83 -4.94 -4.93
C MET A 43 -2.66 -4.55 -4.05
N ALA A 44 -1.48 -4.32 -4.63
CA ALA A 44 -0.33 -3.83 -3.89
C ALA A 44 0.52 -2.91 -4.76
N ALA A 45 1.04 -1.80 -4.24
CA ALA A 45 1.89 -0.87 -4.97
C ALA A 45 3.18 -0.57 -4.22
N LYS A 46 4.27 -0.46 -4.97
CA LYS A 46 5.48 0.22 -4.51
C LYS A 46 5.31 1.72 -4.70
N PHE A 47 5.47 2.52 -3.65
CA PHE A 47 5.60 3.97 -3.75
C PHE A 47 7.04 4.40 -3.47
N SER A 48 7.56 5.30 -4.31
CA SER A 48 8.81 6.01 -4.05
C SER A 48 8.65 7.50 -4.36
N ILE A 49 9.37 8.36 -3.65
CA ILE A 49 9.29 9.81 -3.82
C ILE A 49 9.64 10.24 -5.25
N ILE A 50 10.60 9.55 -5.88
CA ILE A 50 11.11 9.91 -7.21
C ILE A 50 10.32 9.21 -8.32
N GLY A 51 9.89 7.96 -8.10
CA GLY A 51 9.27 7.11 -9.12
C GLY A 51 7.76 6.97 -9.01
N GLY A 52 7.11 7.62 -8.03
CA GLY A 52 5.67 7.50 -7.81
C GLY A 52 5.23 6.08 -7.44
N PHE A 53 3.98 5.75 -7.77
CA PHE A 53 3.39 4.42 -7.58
C PHE A 53 3.74 3.48 -8.73
N ASN A 54 4.13 2.26 -8.41
CA ASN A 54 4.37 1.17 -9.35
C ASN A 54 3.56 -0.04 -8.90
N TRP A 55 2.76 -0.60 -9.80
CA TRP A 55 1.86 -1.69 -9.44
C TRP A 55 2.59 -3.00 -9.19
N ILE A 56 2.06 -3.78 -8.26
CA ILE A 56 2.49 -5.12 -7.88
C ILE A 56 1.25 -6.01 -7.91
N TYR A 57 1.38 -7.16 -8.57
CA TYR A 57 0.30 -8.13 -8.62
C TYR A 57 0.46 -9.14 -7.47
N PRO A 58 -0.43 -9.15 -6.47
CA PRO A 58 -0.21 -9.95 -5.26
C PRO A 58 -0.18 -11.47 -5.50
N GLY A 59 -0.87 -11.94 -6.55
CA GLY A 59 -0.90 -13.37 -6.92
C GLY A 59 0.44 -13.89 -7.47
N ASP A 60 1.20 -13.04 -8.17
CA ASP A 60 2.51 -13.42 -8.75
C ASP A 60 3.69 -13.10 -7.83
N SER A 61 3.41 -12.42 -6.72
CA SER A 61 4.39 -12.05 -5.70
C SER A 61 4.55 -13.19 -4.71
N VAL A 62 5.69 -13.88 -4.70
CA VAL A 62 5.93 -15.08 -3.89
C VAL A 62 7.18 -15.00 -3.02
N ASN A 63 7.25 -15.78 -1.95
CA ASN A 63 8.52 -16.08 -1.28
C ASN A 63 9.18 -17.33 -1.87
N ALA A 64 10.29 -17.77 -1.25
CA ALA A 64 11.04 -18.96 -1.69
C ALA A 64 10.21 -20.26 -1.59
N GLU A 65 9.23 -20.29 -0.70
CA GLU A 65 8.32 -21.41 -0.44
C GLU A 65 7.10 -21.41 -1.38
N GLY A 66 6.93 -20.37 -2.20
CA GLY A 66 5.79 -20.22 -3.13
C GLY A 66 4.52 -19.66 -2.48
N GLN A 67 4.60 -19.14 -1.26
CA GLN A 67 3.50 -18.44 -0.59
C GLN A 67 3.33 -17.05 -1.20
N THR A 68 2.09 -16.70 -1.55
CA THR A 68 1.77 -15.47 -2.28
C THR A 68 1.51 -14.29 -1.36
N LEU A 69 1.76 -13.07 -1.84
CA LEU A 69 1.37 -11.83 -1.16
C LEU A 69 -0.14 -11.77 -0.93
N HIS A 70 -0.92 -12.30 -1.88
CA HIS A 70 -2.38 -12.38 -1.77
C HIS A 70 -2.86 -13.09 -0.49
N ASN A 71 -2.11 -14.10 -0.01
CA ASN A 71 -2.54 -15.00 1.05
C ASN A 71 -1.81 -14.78 2.39
N ILE A 72 -1.16 -13.63 2.62
CA ILE A 72 -0.32 -13.42 3.81
C ILE A 72 -1.07 -13.58 5.13
N HIS A 73 -2.35 -13.21 5.20
CA HIS A 73 -3.15 -13.36 6.42
C HIS A 73 -3.50 -14.82 6.73
N LEU A 74 -3.48 -15.68 5.71
CA LEU A 74 -3.69 -17.13 5.85
C LEU A 74 -2.38 -17.87 6.13
N ASN A 75 -1.33 -17.50 5.40
CA ASN A 75 -0.02 -18.16 5.46
C ASN A 75 0.71 -17.80 6.76
N ASP A 76 0.64 -16.53 7.18
CA ASP A 76 1.37 -15.98 8.32
C ASP A 76 0.46 -15.12 9.22
N PRO A 77 -0.58 -15.70 9.84
CA PRO A 77 -1.59 -14.94 10.61
C PRO A 77 -1.02 -14.21 11.85
N GLN A 78 0.19 -14.57 12.29
CA GLN A 78 0.85 -13.92 13.44
C GLN A 78 1.66 -12.69 13.04
N ASP A 79 2.16 -12.64 11.80
CA ASP A 79 2.95 -11.53 11.27
C ASP A 79 2.79 -11.39 9.74
N PRO A 80 1.57 -11.05 9.27
CA PRO A 80 1.30 -11.00 7.83
C PRO A 80 2.11 -9.88 7.14
N TYR A 81 2.37 -8.78 7.84
CA TYR A 81 3.09 -7.63 7.28
C TYR A 81 4.61 -7.85 7.25
N GLY A 82 5.16 -8.60 8.21
CA GLY A 82 6.53 -9.13 8.10
C GLY A 82 6.68 -10.06 6.90
N ALA A 83 5.72 -10.99 6.70
CA ALA A 83 5.70 -11.87 5.54
C ALA A 83 5.59 -11.09 4.22
N ALA A 84 4.75 -10.05 4.16
CA ALA A 84 4.65 -9.17 3.00
C ALA A 84 5.99 -8.49 2.65
N ARG A 85 6.71 -7.98 3.66
CA ARG A 85 8.05 -7.40 3.45
C ARG A 85 9.01 -8.41 2.83
N ASP A 86 9.00 -9.64 3.32
CA ASP A 86 9.91 -10.69 2.90
C ASP A 86 9.59 -11.19 1.49
N ILE A 87 8.30 -11.40 1.17
CA ILE A 87 7.82 -11.73 -0.18
C ILE A 87 8.24 -10.66 -1.20
N ILE A 88 8.03 -9.38 -0.88
CA ILE A 88 8.38 -8.27 -1.77
C ILE A 88 9.90 -8.15 -1.94
N SER A 89 10.66 -8.35 -0.87
CA SER A 89 12.12 -8.40 -0.92
C SER A 89 12.63 -9.52 -1.82
N TYR A 90 11.96 -10.67 -1.78
CA TYR A 90 12.29 -11.81 -2.61
C TYR A 90 11.92 -11.59 -4.08
N THR A 91 10.67 -11.23 -4.38
CA THR A 91 10.15 -11.11 -5.75
C THR A 91 10.67 -9.88 -6.49
N TYR A 92 10.68 -8.72 -5.82
CA TYR A 92 10.95 -7.43 -6.47
C TYR A 92 12.29 -6.81 -6.05
N HIS A 93 13.07 -7.50 -5.21
CA HIS A 93 14.40 -7.09 -4.77
C HIS A 93 14.46 -5.69 -4.15
N PHE A 94 13.38 -5.29 -3.47
CA PHE A 94 13.37 -4.12 -2.60
C PHE A 94 12.73 -4.48 -1.27
N THR A 95 13.26 -3.91 -0.19
CA THR A 95 12.75 -4.17 1.16
C THR A 95 11.98 -2.96 1.65
N PRO A 96 10.64 -3.02 1.76
CA PRO A 96 9.87 -1.93 2.35
C PRO A 96 10.13 -1.87 3.86
N HIS A 97 10.15 -0.66 4.41
CA HIS A 97 10.26 -0.40 5.86
C HIS A 97 8.94 0.16 6.43
N ILE A 98 8.02 0.55 5.52
CA ILE A 98 6.67 0.98 5.83
C ILE A 98 5.73 0.22 4.92
N ILE A 99 4.68 -0.34 5.52
CA ILE A 99 3.55 -0.92 4.82
C ILE A 99 2.30 -0.11 5.19
N VAL A 100 1.57 0.35 4.18
CA VAL A 100 0.28 1.02 4.34
C VAL A 100 -0.81 0.07 3.87
N SER A 101 -1.63 -0.42 4.79
CA SER A 101 -2.84 -1.20 4.49
C SER A 101 -4.03 -0.26 4.31
N VAL A 102 -4.88 -0.56 3.33
CA VAL A 102 -6.15 0.10 3.06
C VAL A 102 -7.20 -0.99 2.89
N ASN A 103 -8.23 -1.01 3.71
CA ASN A 103 -9.33 -1.98 3.55
C ASN A 103 -10.41 -1.49 2.57
N ASP A 104 -11.36 -2.37 2.25
CA ASP A 104 -12.46 -2.09 1.31
C ASP A 104 -13.30 -0.86 1.68
N ILE A 105 -13.51 -0.63 2.98
CA ILE A 105 -14.29 0.52 3.45
C ILE A 105 -13.58 1.82 3.10
N ALA A 106 -12.28 1.91 3.38
CA ALA A 106 -11.48 3.08 2.99
C ALA A 106 -11.36 3.20 1.47
N ALA A 107 -11.17 2.09 0.77
CA ALA A 107 -11.07 2.09 -0.68
C ALA A 107 -12.36 2.62 -1.33
N ALA A 108 -13.53 2.16 -0.86
CA ALA A 108 -14.82 2.60 -1.35
C ALA A 108 -15.09 4.09 -1.09
N ASP A 109 -14.76 4.59 0.11
CA ASP A 109 -14.99 5.99 0.48
C ASP A 109 -14.02 6.97 -0.22
N ILE A 110 -12.82 6.50 -0.59
CA ILE A 110 -11.79 7.30 -1.28
C ILE A 110 -11.94 7.25 -2.80
N PHE A 111 -12.18 6.06 -3.37
CA PHE A 111 -12.13 5.81 -4.81
C PHE A 111 -13.48 5.39 -5.41
N GLY A 112 -14.53 5.22 -4.60
CA GLY A 112 -15.83 4.68 -5.02
C GLY A 112 -15.92 3.17 -4.83
N SER A 113 -17.15 2.66 -4.61
CA SER A 113 -17.42 1.25 -4.29
C SER A 113 -17.00 0.26 -5.37
N ASP A 114 -16.92 0.72 -6.62
CA ASP A 114 -16.76 -0.15 -7.79
C ASP A 114 -15.39 0.05 -8.44
N ILE A 115 -14.41 0.60 -7.71
CA ILE A 115 -13.09 0.91 -8.27
C ILE A 115 -12.38 -0.37 -8.75
N LEU A 116 -12.46 -1.47 -8.02
CA LEU A 116 -11.85 -2.74 -8.41
C LEU A 116 -12.50 -3.30 -9.68
N ASP A 117 -13.82 -3.23 -9.79
CA ASP A 117 -14.56 -3.68 -10.97
C ASP A 117 -14.25 -2.80 -12.18
N SER A 118 -14.14 -1.48 -11.98
CA SER A 118 -13.72 -0.54 -13.02
C SER A 118 -12.31 -0.86 -13.53
N ILE A 119 -11.38 -1.17 -12.62
CA ILE A 119 -10.02 -1.58 -12.98
C ILE A 119 -10.03 -2.90 -13.75
N ARG A 120 -10.81 -3.88 -13.32
CA ARG A 120 -10.97 -5.17 -14.00
C ARG A 120 -11.60 -5.01 -15.39
N GLU A 121 -12.53 -4.09 -15.56
CA GLU A 121 -13.12 -3.77 -16.87
C GLU A 121 -12.09 -3.17 -17.83
N TYR A 122 -11.27 -2.22 -17.38
CA TYR A 122 -10.21 -1.64 -18.21
C TYR A 122 -9.08 -2.65 -18.50
N ASP A 123 -8.66 -3.44 -17.51
CA ASP A 123 -7.61 -4.46 -17.64
C ASP A 123 -8.08 -5.62 -18.52
N TRP A 124 -9.07 -6.41 -18.07
CA TRP A 124 -9.50 -7.63 -18.76
C TRP A 124 -10.51 -7.38 -19.87
N GLY A 125 -11.41 -6.41 -19.68
CA GLY A 125 -12.46 -6.10 -20.66
C GLY A 125 -11.92 -5.33 -21.87
N GLN A 126 -11.00 -4.39 -21.64
CA GLN A 126 -10.47 -3.50 -22.69
C GLN A 126 -9.00 -3.79 -23.06
N GLY A 127 -8.31 -4.67 -22.32
CA GLY A 127 -6.95 -5.10 -22.62
C GLY A 127 -5.87 -4.06 -22.28
N MET A 128 -6.17 -3.14 -21.37
CA MET A 128 -5.16 -2.19 -20.86
C MET A 128 -4.18 -2.89 -19.93
N ASP A 129 -2.96 -2.38 -19.82
CA ASP A 129 -2.09 -2.78 -18.71
C ASP A 129 -2.76 -2.40 -17.38
N ARG A 130 -2.63 -3.24 -16.35
CA ARG A 130 -3.33 -3.02 -15.08
C ARG A 130 -2.95 -1.70 -14.39
N GLY A 131 -1.73 -1.20 -14.60
CA GLY A 131 -1.30 0.12 -14.15
C GLY A 131 -2.06 1.25 -14.82
N ASP A 132 -2.25 1.14 -16.13
CA ASP A 132 -3.00 2.11 -16.94
C ASP A 132 -4.50 2.03 -16.62
N ALA A 133 -5.05 0.81 -16.49
CA ALA A 133 -6.42 0.55 -16.06
C ALA A 133 -6.72 1.18 -14.70
N SER A 134 -5.81 1.02 -13.74
CA SER A 134 -5.89 1.65 -12.42
C SER A 134 -5.86 3.17 -12.50
N SER A 135 -4.95 3.72 -13.31
CA SER A 135 -4.82 5.17 -13.47
C SER A 135 -6.07 5.77 -14.11
N GLN A 136 -6.64 5.09 -15.11
CA GLN A 136 -7.87 5.50 -15.80
C GLN A 136 -9.08 5.42 -14.86
N ALA A 137 -9.28 4.30 -14.16
CA ALA A 137 -10.37 4.14 -13.20
C ALA A 137 -10.32 5.20 -12.07
N MET A 138 -9.11 5.53 -11.58
CA MET A 138 -8.92 6.59 -10.58
C MET A 138 -9.19 7.99 -11.14
N ALA A 139 -8.84 8.25 -12.40
CA ALA A 139 -9.13 9.53 -13.06
C ALA A 139 -10.65 9.74 -13.24
N ASP A 140 -11.39 8.67 -13.54
CA ASP A 140 -12.83 8.72 -13.83
C ASP A 140 -13.71 8.75 -12.57
N SER A 141 -13.29 8.09 -11.48
CA SER A 141 -14.09 7.95 -10.25
C SER A 141 -14.22 9.22 -9.40
N GLY A 142 -13.29 10.17 -9.55
CA GLY A 142 -13.26 11.38 -8.73
C GLY A 142 -12.85 11.08 -7.28
N ILE A 143 -11.54 11.09 -7.02
CA ILE A 143 -10.95 10.69 -5.73
C ILE A 143 -11.36 11.64 -4.58
N ASN A 144 -11.95 11.08 -3.52
CA ASN A 144 -12.24 11.80 -2.27
C ASN A 144 -11.05 11.75 -1.29
N ILE A 145 -10.03 12.55 -1.57
CA ILE A 145 -8.83 12.64 -0.73
C ILE A 145 -9.10 13.06 0.73
N PHE A 146 -10.25 13.71 0.99
CA PHE A 146 -10.61 14.17 2.33
C PHE A 146 -11.08 13.04 3.25
N ALA A 147 -11.38 11.86 2.72
CA ALA A 147 -11.72 10.68 3.52
C ALA A 147 -10.47 10.06 4.19
N ILE A 148 -9.27 10.25 3.62
CA ILE A 148 -8.02 9.62 4.09
C ILE A 148 -7.75 9.87 5.59
N PRO A 149 -7.81 11.12 6.12
CA PRO A 149 -7.56 11.36 7.54
C PRO A 149 -8.56 10.65 8.46
N LEU A 150 -9.83 10.55 8.05
CA LEU A 150 -10.86 9.85 8.82
C LEU A 150 -10.53 8.35 8.91
N HIS A 151 -10.16 7.73 7.79
CA HIS A 151 -9.83 6.30 7.76
C HIS A 151 -8.53 5.94 8.48
N LEU A 152 -7.56 6.86 8.53
CA LEU A 152 -6.39 6.73 9.41
C LEU A 152 -6.79 6.72 10.89
N LEU A 153 -7.77 7.54 11.29
CA LEU A 153 -8.25 7.62 12.67
C LEU A 153 -9.15 6.44 13.06
N THR A 154 -9.96 5.93 12.13
CA THR A 154 -10.85 4.78 12.37
C THR A 154 -10.15 3.42 12.20
N GLY A 155 -8.91 3.41 11.70
CA GLY A 155 -8.12 2.20 11.52
C GLY A 155 -8.45 1.41 10.26
N ASN A 156 -9.14 2.02 9.30
CA ASN A 156 -9.38 1.45 7.96
C ASN A 156 -8.18 1.65 7.03
N ILE A 157 -7.34 2.64 7.31
CA ILE A 157 -5.98 2.76 6.79
C ILE A 157 -5.03 2.55 7.96
N LYS A 158 -4.08 1.62 7.82
CA LYS A 158 -3.09 1.30 8.86
C LYS A 158 -1.69 1.46 8.32
N ILE A 159 -0.78 1.96 9.17
CA ILE A 159 0.62 2.13 8.83
C ILE A 159 1.44 1.24 9.75
N PHE A 160 2.18 0.31 9.17
CA PHE A 160 3.05 -0.62 9.85
C PHE A 160 4.50 -0.24 9.56
N ILE A 161 5.32 -0.24 10.61
CA ILE A 161 6.78 -0.17 10.49
C ILE A 161 7.28 -1.60 10.60
N VAL A 162 7.98 -2.07 9.57
CA VAL A 162 8.42 -3.46 9.41
C VAL A 162 9.92 -3.54 9.19
#